data_AF-A0AA43FB85-F1
#
_entry.id   AF-A0AA43FB85-F1
#
_cell.length_a   1.000
_cell.length_b   1.000
_cell.length_c   1.000
_cell.angle_alpha   90.00
_cell.angle_beta   90.00
_cell.angle_gamma   90.00
#
_symmetry.space_group_name_H-M   'P 1'
#
loop_
_entity.id
_entity.type
_entity.pdbx_description
1 polymer ?
#
loop_
_entity_poly.entity_id
_entity_poly.type
_entity_poly.pdbx_seq_one_letter_code
_entity_poly.pdbx_strand_id
1 'polypeptide(L)'
;MARVKALIDEVSADWHPSRWFTTSTFWFPFVISLITIAAAVTYRPLFNIITGEDRLGENLQVVGWIVALVFCVLIGKNPAFPKSTRALFGVLAVGIFFVIGEEISWGQRIFGFQTPAELVEQNRQGESNLHNIYGVQDVFSWLMFVIGAYGVGSSLYAMKRFGSYASWSPLAKTLAPHPILISYFLLMFVWRFYRNLFEPPESLYFGVSEFGETTELVLSTAFALLGWKRFSMRESELHQPALTTGDSAG
;
A
#
# COMPACT_ATOMS: atom_id res chain seq x y z
N MET A 1 -12.25 5.84 20.08
CA MET A 1 -10.86 6.19 20.47
C MET A 1 -10.20 5.18 21.41
N ALA A 2 -10.86 4.68 22.48
CA ALA A 2 -10.24 3.76 23.44
C ALA A 2 -9.63 2.48 22.80
N ARG A 3 -10.33 1.84 21.84
CA ARG A 3 -9.81 0.66 21.13
C ARG A 3 -8.58 0.96 20.26
N VAL A 4 -8.54 2.13 19.59
CA VAL A 4 -7.38 2.56 18.79
C VAL A 4 -6.17 2.82 19.68
N LYS A 5 -6.38 3.47 20.82
CA LYS A 5 -5.31 3.69 21.81
C LYS A 5 -4.76 2.36 22.34
N ALA A 6 -5.64 1.42 22.71
CA ALA A 6 -5.22 0.10 23.16
C ALA A 6 -4.41 -0.65 22.09
N LEU A 7 -4.85 -0.60 20.83
CA LEU A 7 -4.10 -1.16 19.72
C LEU A 7 -2.71 -0.50 19.60
N ILE A 8 -2.62 0.83 19.54
CA ILE A 8 -1.34 1.55 19.44
C ILE A 8 -0.41 1.16 20.60
N ASP A 9 -0.92 1.08 21.81
CA ASP A 9 -0.13 0.73 23.00
C ASP A 9 0.38 -0.72 22.90
N GLU A 10 -0.45 -1.65 22.41
CA GLU A 10 -0.07 -3.05 22.17
C GLU A 10 1.02 -3.18 21.10
N VAL A 11 0.81 -2.64 19.89
CA VAL A 11 1.76 -2.83 18.79
C VAL A 11 3.04 -1.98 18.89
N SER A 12 3.03 -0.90 19.69
CA SER A 12 4.27 -0.16 19.98
C SER A 12 5.29 -1.02 20.71
N ALA A 13 4.85 -1.98 21.53
CA ALA A 13 5.74 -2.91 22.22
C ALA A 13 6.39 -3.92 21.27
N ASP A 14 5.71 -4.27 20.17
CA ASP A 14 6.20 -5.24 19.18
C ASP A 14 7.15 -4.61 18.16
N TRP A 15 6.81 -3.43 17.67
CA TRP A 15 7.54 -2.83 16.55
C TRP A 15 8.92 -2.28 16.96
N HIS A 16 9.13 -1.93 18.24
CA HIS A 16 10.33 -1.24 18.74
C HIS A 16 10.64 0.18 18.14
N PRO A 17 9.71 0.96 17.57
CA PRO A 17 9.80 2.39 17.53
C PRO A 17 8.99 3.00 18.68
N SER A 18 9.26 4.25 19.02
CA SER A 18 8.54 4.95 20.08
C SER A 18 7.01 4.96 19.84
N ARG A 19 6.22 5.05 20.91
CA ARG A 19 4.75 5.24 20.82
C ARG A 19 4.35 6.37 19.87
N TRP A 20 5.19 7.41 19.80
CA TRP A 20 5.01 8.52 18.88
C TRP A 20 5.07 8.07 17.43
N PHE A 21 6.07 7.28 17.04
CA PHE A 21 6.17 6.75 15.68
C PHE A 21 4.93 5.92 15.32
N THR A 22 4.54 4.98 16.20
CA THR A 22 3.35 4.14 15.98
C THR A 22 2.08 4.99 15.77
N THR A 23 1.92 6.01 16.61
CA THR A 23 0.78 6.94 16.50
C THR A 23 0.83 7.70 15.18
N SER A 24 1.97 8.26 14.81
CA SER A 24 2.17 8.99 13.56
C SER A 24 1.90 8.12 12.34
N THR A 25 2.41 6.89 12.31
CA THR A 25 2.16 5.93 11.23
C THR A 25 0.67 5.63 11.10
N PHE A 26 -0.03 5.30 12.20
CA PHE A 26 -1.46 4.98 12.13
C PHE A 26 -2.29 6.14 11.57
N TRP A 27 -1.98 7.38 11.97
CA TRP A 27 -2.74 8.58 11.58
C TRP A 27 -2.31 9.19 10.25
N PHE A 28 -1.13 8.84 9.72
CA PHE A 28 -0.59 9.41 8.49
C PHE A 28 -1.58 9.42 7.31
N PRO A 29 -2.28 8.31 6.96
CA PRO A 29 -3.24 8.30 5.85
C PRO A 29 -4.35 9.34 5.99
N PHE A 30 -4.85 9.56 7.21
CA PHE A 30 -5.92 10.52 7.46
C PHE A 30 -5.42 11.96 7.42
N VAL A 31 -4.23 12.20 7.95
CA VAL A 31 -3.61 13.53 7.95
C VAL A 31 -3.28 13.96 6.52
N ILE A 32 -2.63 13.10 5.72
CA ILE A 32 -2.31 13.46 4.33
C ILE A 32 -3.60 13.64 3.50
N SER A 33 -4.61 12.78 3.69
CA SER A 33 -5.91 12.95 3.02
C SER A 33 -6.58 14.27 3.36
N LEU A 34 -6.57 14.67 4.63
CA LEU A 34 -7.14 15.95 5.06
C LEU A 34 -6.39 17.13 4.45
N ILE A 35 -5.06 17.07 4.41
CA ILE A 35 -4.22 18.09 3.76
C ILE A 35 -4.56 18.19 2.27
N THR A 36 -4.64 17.06 1.56
CA THR A 36 -4.99 17.02 0.14
C THR A 36 -6.39 17.60 -0.11
N ILE A 37 -7.40 17.21 0.67
CA ILE A 37 -8.77 17.73 0.55
C ILE A 37 -8.82 19.23 0.84
N ALA A 38 -8.14 19.69 1.90
CA ALA A 38 -8.06 21.11 2.22
C ALA A 38 -7.37 21.88 1.09
N ALA A 39 -6.30 21.35 0.50
CA ALA A 39 -5.63 21.96 -0.64
C ALA A 39 -6.54 22.02 -1.87
N ALA A 40 -7.32 20.97 -2.15
CA ALA A 40 -8.25 20.92 -3.27
C ALA A 40 -9.30 22.06 -3.21
N VAL A 41 -9.76 22.41 -2.01
CA VAL A 41 -10.81 23.43 -1.83
C VAL A 41 -10.29 24.84 -1.54
N THR A 42 -9.08 24.97 -0.97
CA THR A 42 -8.54 26.28 -0.54
C THR A 42 -7.37 26.78 -1.38
N TYR A 43 -6.52 25.90 -1.93
CA TYR A 43 -5.28 26.30 -2.58
C TYR A 43 -4.82 25.31 -3.66
N ARG A 44 -5.36 25.50 -4.87
CA ARG A 44 -5.11 24.65 -6.05
C ARG A 44 -3.63 24.41 -6.38
N PRO A 45 -2.69 25.38 -6.23
CA PRO A 45 -1.27 25.11 -6.48
C PRO A 45 -0.68 24.03 -5.56
N LEU A 46 -1.03 24.00 -4.27
CA LEU A 46 -0.58 22.95 -3.37
C LEU A 46 -1.22 21.61 -3.72
N PHE A 47 -2.51 21.60 -4.06
CA PHE A 47 -3.18 20.38 -4.52
C PHE A 47 -2.45 19.79 -5.74
N ASN A 48 -2.15 20.62 -6.74
CA ASN A 48 -1.40 20.21 -7.92
C ASN A 48 0.03 19.75 -7.59
N ILE A 49 0.71 20.31 -6.58
CA ILE A 49 2.01 19.78 -6.15
C ILE A 49 1.88 18.37 -5.56
N ILE A 50 0.79 18.11 -4.83
CA ILE A 50 0.54 16.82 -4.18
C ILE A 50 0.08 15.76 -5.17
N THR A 51 -0.82 16.09 -6.09
CA THR A 51 -1.53 15.12 -6.95
C THR A 51 -1.25 15.26 -8.43
N GLY A 52 -0.54 16.30 -8.87
CA GLY A 52 -0.32 16.49 -10.30
C GLY A 52 0.66 15.48 -10.89
N GLU A 53 0.51 15.23 -12.19
CA GLU A 53 1.44 14.45 -12.99
C GLU A 53 2.85 15.04 -12.99
N ASP A 54 3.86 14.17 -12.83
CA ASP A 54 5.27 14.45 -12.64
C ASP A 54 5.55 15.39 -11.45
N ARG A 55 4.67 15.42 -10.43
CA ARG A 55 4.84 16.25 -9.23
C ARG A 55 5.30 15.44 -8.02
N LEU A 56 5.26 16.07 -6.85
CA LEU A 56 5.87 15.55 -5.64
C LEU A 56 5.23 14.22 -5.22
N GLY A 57 3.91 14.09 -5.32
CA GLY A 57 3.19 12.87 -4.92
C GLY A 57 3.63 11.65 -5.71
N GLU A 58 3.54 11.71 -7.04
CA GLU A 58 3.93 10.63 -7.95
C GLU A 58 5.40 10.23 -7.77
N ASN A 59 6.30 11.20 -7.65
CA ASN A 59 7.71 10.92 -7.38
C ASN A 59 7.92 10.21 -6.02
N LEU A 60 7.22 10.63 -4.97
CA LEU A 60 7.29 9.97 -3.67
C LEU A 60 6.64 8.58 -3.71
N GLN A 61 5.62 8.39 -4.53
CA GLN A 61 4.99 7.10 -4.78
C GLN A 61 5.97 6.12 -5.42
N VAL A 62 6.69 6.54 -6.46
CA VAL A 62 7.75 5.75 -7.09
C VAL A 62 8.85 5.40 -6.08
N VAL A 63 9.28 6.36 -5.25
CA VAL A 63 10.25 6.09 -4.18
C VAL A 63 9.72 5.05 -3.18
N GLY A 64 8.45 5.16 -2.76
CA GLY A 64 7.79 4.19 -1.89
C GLY A 64 7.80 2.79 -2.48
N TRP A 65 7.46 2.66 -3.78
CA TRP A 65 7.50 1.40 -4.49
C TRP A 65 8.91 0.83 -4.62
N ILE A 66 9.92 1.66 -4.90
CA ILE A 66 11.33 1.23 -4.96
C ILE A 66 11.78 0.69 -3.59
N VAL A 67 11.46 1.38 -2.50
CA VAL A 67 11.78 0.90 -1.14
C VAL A 67 11.09 -0.43 -0.85
N ALA A 68 9.82 -0.58 -1.22
CA ALA A 68 9.08 -1.83 -1.08
C ALA A 68 9.72 -2.96 -1.91
N LEU A 69 10.13 -2.68 -3.16
CA LEU A 69 10.80 -3.63 -4.04
C LEU A 69 12.11 -4.12 -3.43
N VAL A 70 12.93 -3.20 -2.91
CA VAL A 70 14.21 -3.54 -2.24
C VAL A 70 13.95 -4.53 -1.10
N PHE A 71 13.00 -4.23 -0.19
CA PHE A 71 12.68 -5.17 0.89
C PHE A 71 12.15 -6.51 0.38
N CYS A 72 11.32 -6.52 -0.66
CA CYS A 72 10.82 -7.77 -1.24
C CYS A 72 11.95 -8.64 -1.81
N VAL A 73 12.92 -8.03 -2.49
CA VAL A 73 14.11 -8.74 -3.01
C VAL A 73 15.00 -9.23 -1.87
N LEU A 74 15.23 -8.41 -0.84
CA LEU A 74 16.04 -8.78 0.32
C LEU A 74 15.41 -9.97 1.08
N ILE A 75 14.10 -9.93 1.32
CA ILE A 75 13.36 -11.03 1.97
C ILE A 75 13.35 -12.27 1.08
N GLY A 76 13.08 -12.12 -0.22
CA GLY A 76 13.05 -13.23 -1.18
C GLY A 76 14.36 -13.98 -1.31
N LYS A 77 15.50 -13.29 -1.14
CA LYS A 77 16.85 -13.88 -1.21
C LYS A 77 17.39 -14.39 0.12
N ASN A 78 16.82 -13.96 1.25
CA ASN A 78 17.35 -14.29 2.57
C ASN A 78 16.90 -15.70 3.01
N PRO A 79 17.82 -16.68 3.18
CA PRO A 79 17.48 -18.05 3.56
C PRO A 79 16.94 -18.21 4.98
N ALA A 80 17.07 -17.19 5.84
CA ALA A 80 16.43 -17.16 7.16
C ALA A 80 14.89 -17.13 7.07
N PHE A 81 14.32 -16.75 5.92
CA PHE A 81 12.88 -16.79 5.72
C PHE A 81 12.41 -18.15 5.19
N PRO A 82 11.23 -18.65 5.64
CA PRO A 82 10.61 -19.85 5.08
C PRO A 82 10.46 -19.78 3.55
N LYS A 83 10.58 -20.93 2.86
CA LYS A 83 10.49 -21.00 1.39
C LYS A 83 9.20 -20.38 0.84
N SER A 84 8.07 -20.56 1.51
CA SER A 84 6.78 -19.95 1.14
C SER A 84 6.82 -18.42 1.23
N THR A 85 7.38 -17.87 2.31
CA THR A 85 7.58 -16.41 2.46
C THR A 85 8.49 -15.87 1.36
N ARG A 86 9.61 -16.53 1.09
CA ARG A 86 10.51 -16.11 0.00
C ARG A 86 9.83 -16.11 -1.36
N ALA A 87 9.06 -17.15 -1.66
CA ALA A 87 8.29 -17.24 -2.90
C ALA A 87 7.23 -16.13 -3.00
N LEU A 88 6.48 -15.88 -1.93
CA LEU A 88 5.49 -14.80 -1.87
C LEU A 88 6.13 -13.43 -2.12
N PHE A 89 7.22 -13.11 -1.41
CA PHE A 89 7.92 -11.84 -1.58
C PHE A 89 8.63 -11.74 -2.95
N GLY A 90 9.02 -12.87 -3.55
CA GLY A 90 9.50 -12.90 -4.93
C GLY A 90 8.41 -12.54 -5.94
N VAL A 91 7.19 -13.07 -5.77
CA VAL A 91 6.03 -12.70 -6.60
C VAL A 91 5.65 -11.24 -6.40
N LEU A 92 5.63 -10.77 -5.15
CA LEU A 92 5.40 -9.35 -4.84
C LEU A 92 6.47 -8.45 -5.47
N ALA A 93 7.75 -8.85 -5.48
CA ALA A 93 8.80 -8.09 -6.13
C ALA A 93 8.56 -7.93 -7.63
N VAL A 94 8.12 -8.99 -8.32
CA VAL A 94 7.76 -8.91 -9.75
C VAL A 94 6.58 -7.96 -9.97
N GLY A 95 5.53 -8.07 -9.14
CA GLY A 95 4.38 -7.18 -9.21
C GLY A 95 4.74 -5.70 -8.97
N ILE A 96 5.55 -5.41 -7.95
CA ILE A 96 5.99 -4.04 -7.64
C ILE A 96 6.92 -3.51 -8.72
N PHE A 97 7.80 -4.34 -9.30
CA PHE A 97 8.63 -3.93 -10.44
C PHE A 97 7.76 -3.50 -11.63
N PHE A 98 6.69 -4.25 -11.90
CA PHE A 98 5.72 -3.88 -12.94
C PHE A 98 5.01 -2.58 -12.61
N VAL A 99 4.53 -2.39 -11.37
CA VAL A 99 3.92 -1.11 -10.93
C VAL A 99 4.89 0.05 -11.14
N ILE A 100 6.15 -0.05 -10.71
CA ILE A 100 7.15 1.01 -10.94
C ILE A 100 7.29 1.28 -12.44
N GLY A 101 7.41 0.23 -13.25
CA GLY A 101 7.49 0.36 -14.71
C GLY A 101 6.30 1.14 -15.27
N GLU A 102 5.08 0.79 -14.90
CA GLU A 102 3.87 1.49 -15.34
C GLU A 102 3.88 2.97 -14.94
N GLU A 103 4.25 3.28 -13.68
CA GLU A 103 4.30 4.64 -13.14
C GLU A 103 5.32 5.54 -13.84
N ILE A 104 6.49 5.02 -14.26
CA ILE A 104 7.50 5.81 -14.97
C ILE A 104 7.48 5.61 -16.49
N SER A 105 6.37 5.06 -17.00
CA SER A 105 6.17 4.73 -18.42
C SER A 105 7.35 3.93 -18.99
N TRP A 106 7.75 2.87 -18.28
CA TRP A 106 8.86 1.97 -18.57
C TRP A 106 10.21 2.68 -18.79
N GLY A 107 10.40 3.84 -18.17
CA GLY A 107 11.58 4.67 -18.29
C GLY A 107 11.54 5.64 -19.48
N GLN A 108 10.43 5.71 -20.22
CA GLN A 108 10.24 6.71 -21.28
C GLN A 108 10.43 8.13 -20.77
N ARG A 109 9.91 8.44 -19.59
CA ARG A 109 10.06 9.77 -18.97
C ARG A 109 11.51 10.12 -18.63
N ILE A 110 12.35 9.09 -18.40
CA ILE A 110 13.76 9.26 -18.04
C ILE A 110 14.65 9.31 -19.29
N PHE A 111 14.41 8.43 -20.26
CA PHE A 111 15.29 8.23 -21.41
C PHE A 111 14.77 8.88 -22.71
N GLY A 112 13.53 9.37 -22.74
CA GLY A 112 12.96 10.13 -23.85
C GLY A 112 12.75 9.33 -25.14
N PHE A 113 12.64 8.00 -25.06
CA PHE A 113 12.34 7.18 -26.24
C PHE A 113 10.90 7.38 -26.70
N GLN A 114 10.63 7.11 -27.98
CA GLN A 114 9.31 7.28 -28.57
C GLN A 114 8.37 6.12 -28.19
N THR A 115 7.10 6.43 -27.97
CA THR A 115 6.07 5.42 -27.75
C THR A 115 5.85 4.60 -29.03
N PRO A 116 5.77 3.27 -28.96
CA PRO A 116 5.42 2.42 -30.10
C PRO A 116 4.10 2.85 -30.76
N ALA A 117 4.04 2.84 -32.09
CA ALA A 117 2.88 3.33 -32.84
C ALA A 117 1.58 2.61 -32.45
N GLU A 118 1.67 1.32 -32.15
CA GLU A 118 0.54 0.48 -31.73
C GLU A 118 -0.03 0.90 -30.36
N LEU A 119 0.80 1.50 -29.49
CA LEU A 119 0.38 1.99 -28.17
C LEU A 119 -0.12 3.42 -28.23
N VAL A 120 0.43 4.28 -29.10
CA VAL A 120 0.01 5.68 -29.24
C VAL A 120 -1.48 5.82 -29.53
N GLU A 121 -2.04 4.93 -30.36
CA GLU A 121 -3.47 5.00 -30.73
C GLU A 121 -4.42 4.61 -29.59
N GLN A 122 -3.96 3.81 -28.63
CA GLN A 122 -4.80 3.23 -27.57
C GLN A 122 -4.53 3.82 -26.19
N ASN A 123 -3.36 4.43 -25.99
CA ASN A 123 -2.93 5.06 -24.74
C ASN A 123 -3.39 6.52 -24.70
N ARG A 124 -4.11 6.90 -23.64
CA ARG A 124 -4.71 8.25 -23.50
C ARG A 124 -3.69 9.38 -23.40
N GLN A 125 -2.48 9.09 -22.97
CA GLN A 125 -1.39 10.05 -22.79
C GLN A 125 -0.29 9.90 -23.86
N GLY A 126 -0.46 8.95 -24.79
CA GLY A 126 0.56 8.65 -25.79
C GLY A 126 1.85 8.11 -25.18
N GLU A 127 1.76 7.44 -24.02
CA GLU A 127 2.90 6.85 -23.30
C GLU A 127 3.04 5.35 -23.55
N SER A 128 4.16 4.78 -23.11
CA SER A 128 4.48 3.36 -23.25
C SER A 128 4.00 2.46 -22.11
N ASN A 129 3.33 3.02 -21.10
CA ASN A 129 2.64 2.24 -20.06
C ASN A 129 1.31 1.65 -20.57
N LEU A 130 0.85 0.62 -19.88
CA LEU A 130 -0.38 -0.11 -20.19
C LEU A 130 -1.57 0.43 -19.38
N HIS A 131 -1.36 0.95 -18.17
CA HIS A 131 -2.45 1.44 -17.30
C HIS A 131 -3.22 2.65 -17.88
N ASN A 132 -2.69 3.29 -18.91
CA ASN A 132 -3.28 4.39 -19.66
C ASN A 132 -4.08 3.93 -20.89
N ILE A 133 -4.08 2.63 -21.20
CA ILE A 133 -4.90 2.04 -22.25
C ILE A 133 -6.34 1.93 -21.75
N TYR A 134 -7.30 2.25 -22.62
CA TYR A 134 -8.73 2.09 -22.33
C TYR A 134 -9.06 0.66 -21.84
N GLY A 135 -9.82 0.57 -20.75
CA GLY A 135 -10.21 -0.70 -20.12
C GLY A 135 -9.13 -1.32 -19.22
N VAL A 136 -7.84 -1.09 -19.47
CA VAL A 136 -6.76 -1.54 -18.57
C VAL A 136 -6.80 -0.75 -17.27
N GLN A 137 -7.01 0.57 -17.34
CA GLN A 137 -7.17 1.43 -16.15
C GLN A 137 -8.25 0.93 -15.18
N ASP A 138 -9.34 0.38 -15.70
CA ASP A 138 -10.43 -0.16 -14.89
C ASP A 138 -9.98 -1.42 -14.15
N VAL A 139 -9.20 -2.29 -14.80
CA VAL A 139 -8.61 -3.47 -14.16
C VAL A 139 -7.69 -3.07 -13.00
N PHE A 140 -6.83 -2.06 -13.19
CA PHE A 140 -5.99 -1.53 -12.11
C PHE A 140 -6.85 -0.96 -10.97
N SER A 141 -7.91 -0.23 -11.27
CA SER A 141 -8.83 0.32 -10.26
C SER A 141 -9.50 -0.76 -9.42
N TRP A 142 -9.95 -1.86 -10.05
CA TRP A 142 -10.49 -3.02 -9.33
C TRP A 142 -9.43 -3.81 -8.56
N LEU A 143 -8.22 -3.93 -9.10
CA LEU A 143 -7.10 -4.56 -8.39
C LEU A 143 -6.77 -3.80 -7.09
N MET A 144 -6.69 -2.47 -7.16
CA MET A 144 -6.45 -1.62 -5.99
C MET A 144 -7.57 -1.75 -4.94
N PHE A 145 -8.83 -1.86 -5.38
CA PHE A 145 -9.96 -2.17 -4.49
C PHE A 145 -9.76 -3.50 -3.76
N VAL A 146 -9.41 -4.57 -4.50
CA VAL A 146 -9.18 -5.90 -3.92
C VAL A 146 -7.99 -5.90 -2.94
N ILE A 147 -6.90 -5.19 -3.27
CA ILE A 147 -5.73 -5.04 -2.37
C ILE A 147 -6.14 -4.33 -1.07
N GLY A 148 -6.89 -3.23 -1.17
CA GLY A 148 -7.44 -2.53 -0.01
C GLY A 148 -8.33 -3.43 0.84
N ALA A 149 -9.28 -4.11 0.21
CA ALA A 149 -10.20 -5.04 0.89
C ALA A 149 -9.46 -6.19 1.57
N TYR A 150 -8.46 -6.78 0.90
CA TYR A 150 -7.62 -7.82 1.45
C TYR A 150 -6.85 -7.34 2.67
N GLY A 151 -6.19 -6.18 2.60
CA GLY A 151 -5.38 -5.66 3.70
C GLY A 151 -6.21 -5.36 4.96
N VAL A 152 -7.42 -4.82 4.78
CA VAL A 152 -8.36 -4.61 5.89
C VAL A 152 -8.89 -5.94 6.41
N GLY A 153 -9.45 -6.77 5.54
CA GLY A 153 -10.12 -8.02 5.90
C GLY A 153 -9.19 -9.02 6.58
N SER A 154 -7.99 -9.24 6.03
CA SER A 154 -7.01 -10.17 6.58
C SER A 154 -6.50 -9.74 7.97
N SER A 155 -6.26 -8.43 8.16
CA SER A 155 -5.86 -7.88 9.47
C SER A 155 -6.95 -8.03 10.51
N LEU A 156 -8.20 -7.66 10.17
CA LEU A 156 -9.35 -7.81 11.08
C LEU A 156 -9.61 -9.27 11.44
N TYR A 157 -9.51 -10.17 10.46
CA TYR A 157 -9.64 -11.60 10.68
C TYR A 157 -8.55 -12.12 11.63
N ALA A 158 -7.28 -11.77 11.40
CA ALA A 158 -6.18 -12.19 12.25
C ALA A 158 -6.31 -11.64 13.69
N MET A 159 -6.68 -10.37 13.86
CA MET A 159 -6.97 -9.78 15.18
C MET A 159 -8.10 -10.53 15.90
N LYS A 160 -9.18 -10.88 15.18
CA LYS A 160 -10.30 -11.63 15.77
C LYS A 160 -9.90 -13.06 16.15
N ARG A 161 -9.08 -13.73 15.32
CA ARG A 161 -8.71 -15.14 15.49
C ARG A 161 -7.63 -15.36 16.53
N PHE A 162 -6.64 -14.48 16.61
CA PHE A 162 -5.44 -14.66 17.43
C PHE A 162 -5.33 -13.66 18.59
N GLY A 163 -6.17 -12.61 18.61
CA GLY A 163 -6.05 -11.54 19.58
C GLY A 163 -4.86 -10.65 19.25
N SER A 164 -3.91 -10.56 20.19
CA SER A 164 -2.77 -9.66 20.07
C SER A 164 -1.82 -10.06 18.94
N TYR A 165 -1.12 -9.10 18.36
CA TYR A 165 -0.20 -9.34 17.23
C TYR A 165 0.91 -10.36 17.59
N ALA A 166 1.39 -10.35 18.83
CA ALA A 166 2.37 -11.30 19.33
C ALA A 166 1.90 -12.76 19.15
N SER A 167 0.61 -13.01 19.37
CA SER A 167 -0.05 -14.32 19.29
C SER A 167 -0.41 -14.77 17.88
N TRP A 168 -0.20 -13.95 16.85
CA TRP A 168 -0.47 -14.33 15.46
C TRP A 168 0.44 -15.48 15.00
N SER A 169 -0.13 -16.41 14.23
CA SER A 169 0.66 -17.47 13.61
C SER A 169 1.66 -16.91 12.59
N PRO A 170 2.76 -17.64 12.28
CA PRO A 170 3.71 -17.21 11.26
C PRO A 170 3.06 -16.96 9.89
N LEU A 171 2.06 -17.77 9.54
CA LEU A 171 1.30 -17.59 8.31
C LEU A 171 0.46 -16.31 8.35
N ALA A 172 -0.23 -16.04 9.46
CA ALA A 172 -0.99 -14.80 9.62
C ALA A 172 -0.08 -13.55 9.56
N LYS A 173 1.08 -13.58 10.23
CA LYS A 173 2.10 -12.51 10.14
C LYS A 173 2.72 -12.36 8.74
N THR A 174 2.57 -13.36 7.88
CA THR A 174 3.07 -13.34 6.48
C THR A 174 2.01 -12.82 5.51
N LEU A 175 0.76 -13.20 5.70
CA LEU A 175 -0.34 -12.90 4.78
C LEU A 175 -1.06 -11.60 5.13
N ALA A 176 -1.37 -11.37 6.41
CA ALA A 176 -2.05 -10.16 6.83
C ALA A 176 -1.04 -9.02 7.05
N PRO A 177 -1.34 -7.79 6.60
CA PRO A 177 -0.52 -6.66 6.95
C PRO A 177 -0.58 -6.42 8.46
N HIS A 178 0.46 -5.79 8.98
CA HIS A 178 0.53 -5.49 10.39
C HIS A 178 -0.64 -4.54 10.80
N PRO A 179 -1.29 -4.71 11.97
CA PRO A 179 -2.49 -3.94 12.36
C PRO A 179 -2.39 -2.42 12.24
N ILE A 180 -1.22 -1.82 12.48
CA ILE A 180 -1.01 -0.37 12.27
C ILE A 180 -1.36 0.09 10.85
N LEU A 181 -1.13 -0.77 9.85
CA LEU A 181 -1.26 -0.43 8.44
C LEU A 181 -2.72 -0.52 7.98
N ILE A 182 -3.64 -0.97 8.84
CA ILE A 182 -5.05 -1.09 8.50
C ILE A 182 -5.63 0.24 7.99
N SER A 183 -5.17 1.39 8.52
CA SER A 183 -5.62 2.70 8.08
C SER A 183 -5.22 3.02 6.63
N TYR A 184 -4.08 2.50 6.16
CA TYR A 184 -3.59 2.68 4.81
C TYR A 184 -4.45 1.89 3.81
N PHE A 185 -4.67 0.60 4.09
CA PHE A 185 -5.51 -0.25 3.25
C PHE A 185 -6.99 0.18 3.31
N LEU A 186 -7.46 0.70 4.45
CA LEU A 186 -8.81 1.24 4.59
C LEU A 186 -9.03 2.45 3.69
N LEU A 187 -8.07 3.37 3.61
CA LEU A 187 -8.18 4.53 2.73
C LEU A 187 -8.31 4.08 1.26
N MET A 188 -7.43 3.18 0.80
CA MET A 188 -7.49 2.64 -0.56
C MET A 188 -8.81 1.91 -0.83
N PHE A 189 -9.25 1.06 0.11
CA PHE A 189 -10.50 0.33 0.00
C PHE A 189 -11.72 1.25 -0.14
N VAL A 190 -11.87 2.22 0.76
CA VAL A 190 -13.01 3.14 0.76
C VAL A 190 -13.00 4.00 -0.49
N TRP A 191 -11.83 4.52 -0.86
CA TRP A 191 -11.69 5.34 -2.05
C TRP A 191 -12.06 4.60 -3.34
N ARG A 192 -11.50 3.40 -3.55
CA ARG A 192 -11.79 2.61 -4.75
C ARG A 192 -13.20 2.04 -4.74
N PHE A 193 -13.76 1.71 -3.57
CA PHE A 193 -15.17 1.37 -3.46
C PHE A 193 -16.06 2.50 -3.99
N TYR A 194 -15.79 3.75 -3.58
CA TYR A 194 -16.52 4.91 -4.08
C TYR A 194 -16.28 5.13 -5.58
N ARG A 195 -15.03 5.25 -6.03
CA ARG A 195 -14.71 5.59 -7.43
C ARG A 195 -15.11 4.52 -8.44
N ASN A 196 -15.15 3.25 -8.05
CA ASN A 196 -15.58 2.18 -8.96
C ASN A 196 -17.11 2.10 -9.10
N LEU A 197 -17.87 2.70 -8.17
CA LEU A 197 -19.34 2.66 -8.17
C LEU A 197 -19.98 4.00 -8.57
N PHE A 198 -19.25 5.10 -8.38
CA PHE A 198 -19.78 6.44 -8.57
C PHE A 198 -18.86 7.27 -9.45
N GLU A 199 -19.46 7.93 -10.44
CA GLU A 199 -18.82 8.97 -11.21
C GLU A 199 -18.57 10.22 -10.33
N PRO A 200 -17.44 10.91 -10.53
CA PRO A 200 -17.15 12.10 -9.77
C PRO A 200 -18.10 13.24 -10.20
N PRO A 201 -18.63 14.05 -9.27
CA PRO A 201 -19.47 15.19 -9.64
C PRO A 201 -18.71 16.16 -10.56
N GLU A 202 -19.34 16.65 -11.62
CA GLU A 202 -18.69 17.54 -12.61
C GLU A 202 -18.01 18.76 -11.94
N SER A 203 -18.68 19.36 -10.95
CA SER A 203 -18.17 20.53 -10.21
C SER A 203 -16.91 20.24 -9.39
N LEU A 204 -16.65 18.98 -9.07
CA LEU A 204 -15.52 18.52 -8.28
C LEU A 204 -14.63 17.53 -9.05
N TYR A 205 -14.83 17.40 -10.38
CA TYR A 205 -14.22 16.35 -11.19
C TYR A 205 -12.71 16.28 -11.01
N PHE A 206 -12.03 17.42 -11.11
CA PHE A 206 -10.58 17.52 -10.96
C PHE A 206 -10.14 17.10 -9.55
N GLY A 207 -10.75 17.66 -8.49
CA GLY A 207 -10.39 17.33 -7.11
C GLY A 207 -10.60 15.85 -6.78
N VAL A 208 -11.70 15.26 -7.26
CA VAL A 208 -12.04 13.85 -7.01
C VAL A 208 -11.21 12.92 -7.90
N SER A 209 -10.88 13.28 -9.13
CA SER A 209 -10.08 12.41 -10.01
C SER A 209 -8.64 12.30 -9.52
N GLU A 210 -8.02 13.43 -9.20
CA GLU A 210 -6.61 13.53 -8.81
C GLU A 210 -6.36 13.05 -7.37
N PHE A 211 -7.39 12.98 -6.51
CA PHE A 211 -7.22 12.44 -5.15
C PHE A 211 -6.76 10.97 -5.15
N GLY A 212 -6.93 10.25 -6.26
CA GLY A 212 -6.37 8.91 -6.47
C GLY A 212 -4.88 8.83 -6.14
N GLU A 213 -4.09 9.81 -6.56
CA GLU A 213 -2.65 9.89 -6.31
C GLU A 213 -2.30 9.87 -4.82
N THR A 214 -3.11 10.54 -3.99
CA THR A 214 -2.89 10.51 -2.53
C THR A 214 -3.11 9.12 -1.97
N THR A 215 -4.09 8.38 -2.48
CA THR A 215 -4.36 7.01 -2.02
C THR A 215 -3.28 6.03 -2.47
N GLU A 216 -2.70 6.24 -3.63
CA GLU A 216 -1.63 5.41 -4.18
C GLU A 216 -0.29 5.68 -3.49
N LEU A 217 0.03 6.94 -3.18
CA LEU A 217 1.14 7.31 -2.29
C LEU A 217 1.01 6.66 -0.91
N VAL A 218 -0.20 6.67 -0.34
CA VAL A 218 -0.46 5.98 0.94
C VAL A 218 -0.23 4.48 0.76
N LEU A 219 -0.75 3.87 -0.30
CA LEU A 219 -0.58 2.43 -0.52
C LEU A 219 0.90 2.04 -0.70
N SER A 220 1.67 2.75 -1.51
CA SER A 220 3.11 2.50 -1.71
C SER A 220 3.89 2.61 -0.39
N THR A 221 3.53 3.59 0.44
CA THR A 221 4.08 3.75 1.80
C THR A 221 3.74 2.54 2.69
N ALA A 222 2.54 1.99 2.58
CA ALA A 222 2.13 0.81 3.34
C ALA A 222 2.98 -0.42 2.98
N PHE A 223 3.23 -0.64 1.68
CA PHE A 223 4.08 -1.74 1.20
C PHE A 223 5.55 -1.56 1.63
N ALA A 224 6.07 -0.34 1.61
CA ALA A 224 7.41 -0.04 2.12
C ALA A 224 7.55 -0.35 3.61
N LEU A 225 6.58 0.09 4.43
CA LEU A 225 6.54 -0.18 5.87
C LEU A 225 6.35 -1.68 6.19
N LEU A 226 5.53 -2.38 5.40
CA LEU A 226 5.33 -3.82 5.51
C LEU A 226 6.64 -4.57 5.25
N GLY A 227 7.33 -4.23 4.16
CA GLY A 227 8.63 -4.79 3.81
C GLY A 227 9.66 -4.56 4.91
N TRP A 228 9.76 -3.32 5.40
CA TRP A 228 10.65 -2.97 6.50
C TRP A 228 10.36 -3.76 7.77
N LYS A 229 9.10 -3.76 8.25
CA LYS A 229 8.70 -4.50 9.45
C LYS A 229 9.02 -5.99 9.32
N ARG A 230 8.73 -6.59 8.17
CA ARG A 230 9.00 -8.01 7.95
C ARG A 230 10.50 -8.31 7.92
N PHE A 231 11.30 -7.45 7.29
CA PHE A 231 12.75 -7.60 7.24
C PHE A 231 13.40 -7.42 8.62
N SER A 232 12.84 -6.58 9.50
CA SER A 232 13.34 -6.35 10.85
C SER A 232 12.93 -7.42 11.89
N MET A 233 12.15 -8.43 11.51
CA MET A 233 11.81 -9.54 12.42
C MET A 233 13.03 -10.40 12.74
N ARG A 234 13.12 -10.86 13.99
CA ARG A 234 14.20 -11.75 14.43
C ARG A 234 14.00 -13.16 13.87
N GLU A 235 15.08 -13.90 13.61
CA GLU A 235 14.98 -15.30 13.14
C GLU A 235 14.11 -16.18 14.05
N SER A 236 14.18 -15.95 15.36
CA SER A 236 13.33 -16.64 16.34
C SER A 236 11.84 -16.45 16.06
N GLU A 237 11.41 -15.31 15.51
CA GLU A 237 10.01 -14.98 15.19
C GLU A 237 9.57 -15.54 13.83
N LEU A 238 10.51 -15.84 12.94
CA LEU A 238 10.23 -16.40 11.61
C LEU A 238 9.86 -17.89 11.67
N HIS A 239 10.33 -18.59 12.72
CA HIS A 239 10.24 -20.03 12.85
C HIS A 239 9.44 -20.52 14.06
N GLN A 240 8.85 -19.64 14.88
CA GLN A 240 8.02 -20.12 16.00
C GLN A 240 6.84 -20.94 15.46
N PRO A 241 6.62 -22.17 15.94
CA PRO A 241 5.36 -22.85 15.66
C PRO A 241 4.22 -21.99 16.24
N ALA A 242 3.11 -21.90 15.51
CA ALA A 242 1.91 -21.25 16.03
C ALA A 242 1.62 -21.90 17.39
N LEU A 243 1.58 -21.10 18.46
CA LEU A 243 1.15 -21.59 19.77
C LEU A 243 -0.17 -22.31 19.54
N THR A 244 -0.17 -23.62 19.73
CA THR A 244 -1.38 -24.42 19.71
C THR A 244 -2.28 -23.77 20.74
N THR A 245 -3.32 -23.08 20.27
CA THR A 245 -4.37 -22.60 21.17
C THR A 245 -4.88 -23.84 21.85
N GLY A 246 -4.49 -24.02 23.11
CA GLY A 246 -4.92 -25.15 23.91
C GLY A 246 -6.43 -25.19 23.86
N ASP A 247 -6.97 -26.33 23.46
CA ASP A 247 -8.31 -26.72 23.84
C ASP A 247 -8.35 -26.74 25.37
N SER A 248 -8.72 -25.61 25.98
CA SER A 248 -9.30 -25.61 27.31
C SER A 248 -10.79 -25.91 27.14
N ALA A 249 -11.07 -27.16 26.77
CA ALA A 249 -12.35 -27.80 27.04
C ALA A 249 -12.18 -28.57 28.36
N GLY A 250 -12.59 -27.93 29.45
CA GLY A 250 -12.73 -28.47 30.78
C GLY A 250 -13.81 -27.69 31.50
#